data_AF-A0AAV7ISY1-F1
#
_entry.id   AF-A0AAV7ISY1-F1
#
_cell.length_a   1.000
_cell.length_b   1.000
_cell.length_c   1.000
_cell.angle_alpha   90.00
_cell.angle_beta   90.00
_cell.angle_gamma   90.00
#
_symmetry.space_group_name_H-M   'P 1'
#
loop_
_entity.id
_entity.type
_entity.pdbx_description
1 polymer ?
#
loop_
_entity_poly.entity_id
_entity_poly.type
_entity_poly.pdbx_seq_one_letter_code
_entity_poly.pdbx_strand_id
1 'polypeptide(L)'
;MKMLTILVAVIVFVDLAGSTKKSVQSAFKDANIFADLHIKNKKYKLLKVKYKSIEVFLGNNLTQTDTLTQPTFDFHYRTNEYYALLMTDPDVPSPTISLPGEFFHWFVGNIPGNRSSSGEDVLSYFPPTPPPGTKPHRYTFLFYRQPKKMNFSDSSLLGIDLTNRLLKRASALAKELNLGDPIAGNFFYKGIFLALVAVIVLVDLADSTEGSERSRLKAAKIIPDIMDDKEYPLLPVKFGSSICYLGNDLTKADTFITPTYDFNFIHHKFYTLLMTEPDLTTQTAPLPGELFHWLVGNIPGNRSSSGEELIGYLPPLSPPGTKAHRYTFLLYQQPKKLNFTDDSLLGVDLINRLFRTARAFAKKYKLGDPIAANFCYKGFDLPVVHGALNVV
;
A
#
# COMPACT_ATOMS: atom_id res chain seq x y z
N MET A 1 41.57 -13.77 -17.03
CA MET A 1 41.60 -14.60 -18.25
C MET A 1 40.14 -14.85 -18.66
N LYS A 2 39.75 -14.29 -19.82
CA LYS A 2 38.44 -14.36 -20.52
C LYS A 2 37.19 -13.86 -19.75
N MET A 3 36.88 -12.58 -19.98
CA MET A 3 35.52 -12.02 -19.99
C MET A 3 34.60 -12.91 -20.84
N LEU A 4 33.58 -13.50 -20.24
CA LEU A 4 32.44 -14.07 -20.96
C LEU A 4 31.26 -13.14 -20.73
N THR A 5 31.08 -12.21 -21.66
CA THR A 5 29.88 -11.36 -21.73
C THR A 5 28.71 -12.27 -22.09
N ILE A 6 28.00 -12.79 -21.08
CA ILE A 6 26.72 -13.47 -21.31
C ILE A 6 25.68 -12.37 -21.49
N LEU A 7 25.41 -12.04 -22.75
CA LEU A 7 24.24 -11.27 -23.16
C LEU A 7 23.00 -12.15 -22.90
N VAL A 8 22.45 -12.12 -21.68
CA VAL A 8 21.13 -12.72 -21.42
C VAL A 8 20.08 -11.75 -21.95
N ALA A 9 19.76 -11.88 -23.23
CA ALA A 9 18.56 -11.30 -23.80
C ALA A 9 17.34 -12.03 -23.19
N VAL A 10 16.86 -11.56 -22.04
CA VAL A 10 15.53 -11.93 -21.58
C VAL A 10 14.55 -11.17 -22.45
N ILE A 11 14.08 -11.83 -23.50
CA ILE A 11 12.91 -11.42 -24.27
C ILE A 11 11.75 -11.44 -23.29
N VAL A 12 11.47 -10.30 -22.66
CA VAL A 12 10.16 -10.03 -22.10
C VAL A 12 9.22 -10.06 -23.30
N PHE A 13 8.42 -11.12 -23.41
CA PHE A 13 7.15 -11.00 -24.14
C PHE A 13 6.33 -9.97 -23.36
N VAL A 14 6.60 -8.68 -23.59
CA VAL A 14 5.53 -7.74 -23.77
C VAL A 14 4.77 -8.37 -24.93
N ASP A 15 3.52 -8.72 -24.73
CA ASP A 15 2.63 -8.94 -25.85
C ASP A 15 2.65 -7.64 -26.69
N LEU A 16 3.60 -7.58 -27.62
CA LEU A 16 3.40 -7.03 -28.94
C LEU A 16 2.56 -8.02 -29.75
N ALA A 17 1.56 -8.65 -29.12
CA ALA A 17 0.35 -9.04 -29.82
C ALA A 17 -0.28 -7.72 -30.26
N GLY A 18 -0.29 -7.50 -31.58
CA GLY A 18 -0.61 -6.22 -32.19
C GLY A 18 -1.80 -5.52 -31.56
N SER A 19 -1.76 -4.18 -31.60
CA SER A 19 -2.82 -3.22 -31.27
C SER A 19 -4.22 -3.71 -31.66
N THR A 20 -4.77 -4.61 -30.86
CA THR A 20 -6.19 -4.88 -30.82
C THR A 20 -6.70 -3.76 -29.93
N LYS A 21 -7.38 -2.79 -30.53
CA LYS A 21 -8.01 -1.69 -29.78
C LYS A 21 -8.85 -2.30 -28.66
N LYS A 22 -8.34 -2.29 -27.43
CA LYS A 22 -9.01 -2.85 -26.27
C LYS A 22 -10.33 -2.10 -26.13
N SER A 23 -11.44 -2.79 -26.36
CA SER A 23 -12.77 -2.20 -26.20
C SER A 23 -13.10 -2.09 -24.71
N VAL A 24 -14.01 -1.19 -24.36
CA VAL A 24 -14.52 -1.10 -22.97
C VAL A 24 -15.13 -2.43 -22.56
N GLN A 25 -15.83 -3.09 -23.49
CA GLN A 25 -16.52 -4.35 -23.30
C GLN A 25 -15.57 -5.49 -22.95
N SER A 26 -14.48 -5.64 -23.71
CA SER A 26 -13.47 -6.65 -23.41
C SER A 26 -12.79 -6.34 -22.09
N ALA A 27 -12.37 -5.10 -21.85
CA ALA A 27 -11.67 -4.73 -20.62
C ALA A 27 -12.54 -4.94 -19.36
N PHE A 28 -13.82 -4.57 -19.39
CA PHE A 28 -14.74 -4.77 -18.28
C PHE A 28 -15.07 -6.24 -18.05
N LYS A 29 -15.11 -7.05 -19.12
CA LYS A 29 -15.28 -8.50 -19.02
C LYS A 29 -14.04 -9.13 -18.38
N ASP A 30 -12.85 -8.79 -18.86
CA ASP A 30 -11.57 -9.34 -18.37
C ASP A 30 -11.33 -9.00 -16.89
N ALA A 31 -11.71 -7.78 -16.49
CA ALA A 31 -11.65 -7.33 -15.11
C ALA A 31 -12.87 -7.74 -14.27
N ASN A 32 -13.79 -8.57 -14.77
CA ASN A 32 -15.02 -9.03 -14.11
C ASN A 32 -15.98 -7.92 -13.60
N ILE A 33 -15.86 -6.69 -14.11
CA ILE A 33 -16.65 -5.54 -13.66
C ILE A 33 -18.15 -5.73 -13.92
N PHE A 34 -18.52 -6.33 -15.05
CA PHE A 34 -19.95 -6.53 -15.36
C PHE A 34 -20.66 -7.42 -14.35
N ALA A 35 -20.00 -8.49 -13.92
CA ALA A 35 -20.55 -9.42 -12.96
C ALA A 35 -20.61 -8.76 -11.58
N ASP A 36 -19.49 -8.20 -11.11
CA ASP A 36 -19.36 -7.70 -9.74
C ASP A 36 -20.22 -6.46 -9.48
N LEU A 37 -20.43 -5.61 -10.49
CA LEU A 37 -21.30 -4.43 -10.39
C LEU A 37 -22.75 -4.70 -10.83
N HIS A 38 -23.10 -5.94 -11.16
CA HIS A 38 -24.42 -6.37 -11.66
C HIS A 38 -24.93 -5.56 -12.86
N ILE A 39 -24.02 -5.22 -13.78
CA ILE A 39 -24.31 -4.42 -14.95
C ILE A 39 -24.89 -5.30 -16.05
N LYS A 40 -26.11 -4.98 -16.52
CA LYS A 40 -26.87 -5.82 -17.47
C LYS A 40 -26.52 -5.53 -18.92
N ASN A 41 -26.64 -4.27 -19.34
CA ASN A 41 -26.23 -3.86 -20.67
C ASN A 41 -24.70 -3.93 -20.75
N LYS A 42 -24.14 -4.58 -21.78
CA LYS A 42 -22.70 -4.70 -22.00
C LYS A 42 -22.19 -3.77 -23.10
N LYS A 43 -22.98 -2.81 -23.58
CA LYS A 43 -22.57 -1.87 -24.63
C LYS A 43 -22.18 -0.51 -24.04
N TYR A 44 -20.87 -0.31 -23.82
CA TYR A 44 -20.30 0.91 -23.27
C TYR A 44 -19.45 1.68 -24.27
N LYS A 45 -19.49 2.99 -24.16
CA LYS A 45 -18.49 3.87 -24.75
C LYS A 45 -17.38 4.16 -23.75
N LEU A 46 -16.19 4.53 -24.24
CA LEU A 46 -15.09 4.94 -23.37
C LEU A 46 -15.41 6.32 -22.77
N LEU A 47 -15.40 6.41 -21.44
CA LEU A 47 -15.34 7.70 -20.75
C LEU A 47 -13.89 8.14 -20.68
N LYS A 48 -13.56 9.32 -21.23
CA LYS A 48 -12.21 9.86 -21.08
C LYS A 48 -12.08 10.41 -19.66
N VAL A 49 -11.08 9.95 -18.93
CA VAL A 49 -10.82 10.42 -17.56
C VAL A 49 -9.33 10.72 -17.44
N LYS A 50 -8.99 11.86 -16.83
CA LYS A 50 -7.60 12.30 -16.65
C LYS A 50 -7.34 12.78 -15.22
N TYR A 51 -6.30 12.23 -14.61
CA TYR A 51 -5.71 12.76 -13.38
C TYR A 51 -4.51 13.63 -13.76
N LYS A 52 -4.66 14.95 -13.68
CA LYS A 52 -3.68 15.90 -14.20
C LYS A 52 -3.36 15.59 -15.67
N SER A 53 -2.14 15.15 -15.98
CA SER A 53 -1.70 14.74 -17.32
C SER A 53 -1.88 13.25 -17.63
N ILE A 54 -2.27 12.43 -16.65
CA ILE A 54 -2.32 10.97 -16.77
C ILE A 54 -3.71 10.54 -17.23
N GLU A 55 -3.78 9.86 -18.36
CA GLU A 55 -5.02 9.28 -18.87
C GLU A 55 -5.34 7.95 -18.15
N VAL A 56 -6.58 7.81 -17.70
CA VAL A 56 -7.12 6.51 -17.31
C VAL A 56 -7.53 5.76 -18.58
N PHE A 57 -7.07 4.53 -18.72
CA PHE A 57 -7.31 3.73 -19.91
C PHE A 57 -7.43 2.24 -19.56
N LEU A 58 -8.66 1.80 -19.30
CA LEU A 58 -9.10 0.39 -19.33
C LEU A 58 -8.20 -0.57 -18.53
N GLY A 59 -7.84 -0.16 -17.31
CA GLY A 59 -7.08 -0.95 -16.36
C GLY A 59 -5.58 -0.64 -16.32
N ASN A 60 -5.14 0.55 -16.74
CA ASN A 60 -3.79 1.01 -16.38
C ASN A 60 -3.67 1.20 -14.85
N ASN A 61 -2.44 1.22 -14.34
CA ASN A 61 -2.18 1.38 -12.91
C ASN A 61 -1.88 2.85 -12.59
N LEU A 62 -2.51 3.39 -11.56
CA LEU A 62 -2.22 4.74 -11.05
C LEU A 62 -1.69 4.64 -9.61
N THR A 63 -0.81 5.58 -9.25
CA THR A 63 -0.25 5.67 -7.90
C THR A 63 -1.16 6.45 -6.95
N GLN A 64 -0.90 6.37 -5.65
CA GLN A 64 -1.60 7.17 -4.64
C GLN A 64 -1.54 8.68 -4.98
N THR A 65 -0.34 9.17 -5.35
CA THR A 65 -0.06 10.57 -5.64
C THR A 65 -0.81 11.07 -6.87
N ASP A 66 -0.96 10.23 -7.89
CA ASP A 66 -1.70 10.57 -9.12
C ASP A 66 -3.16 10.88 -8.81
N THR A 67 -3.74 10.14 -7.87
CA THR A 67 -5.17 10.16 -7.55
C THR A 67 -5.56 11.02 -6.35
N LEU A 68 -4.65 11.82 -5.79
CA LEU A 68 -4.93 12.66 -4.61
C LEU A 68 -6.03 13.70 -4.86
N THR A 69 -6.09 14.25 -6.07
CA THR A 69 -7.08 15.24 -6.48
C THR A 69 -8.06 14.63 -7.47
N GLN A 70 -9.31 15.10 -7.48
CA GLN A 70 -10.33 14.59 -8.39
C GLN A 70 -9.89 14.67 -9.87
N PRO A 71 -10.27 13.71 -10.71
CA PRO A 71 -9.93 13.74 -12.12
C PRO A 71 -10.84 14.70 -12.89
N THR A 72 -10.42 15.07 -14.09
CA THR A 72 -11.31 15.62 -15.12
C THR A 72 -11.86 14.48 -15.97
N PHE A 73 -13.04 14.68 -16.54
CA PHE A 73 -13.65 13.67 -17.41
C PHE A 73 -14.35 14.31 -18.59
N ASP A 74 -14.42 13.53 -19.67
CA ASP A 74 -14.89 13.98 -20.95
C ASP A 74 -15.69 12.89 -21.68
N PHE A 75 -16.83 13.30 -22.24
CA PHE A 75 -17.72 12.44 -22.98
C PHE A 75 -18.36 13.17 -24.17
N HIS A 76 -18.89 12.41 -25.13
CA HIS A 76 -19.69 13.00 -26.21
C HIS A 76 -21.13 13.21 -25.72
N TYR A 77 -21.40 14.40 -25.21
CA TYR A 77 -22.70 14.81 -24.67
C TYR A 77 -23.73 15.10 -25.77
N ARG A 78 -25.01 15.10 -25.41
CA ARG A 78 -26.11 15.66 -26.21
C ARG A 78 -26.65 16.90 -25.51
N THR A 79 -26.94 17.94 -26.29
CA THR A 79 -27.53 19.17 -25.76
C THR A 79 -28.88 18.90 -25.11
N ASN A 80 -29.24 19.67 -24.08
CA ASN A 80 -30.47 19.55 -23.30
C ASN A 80 -30.68 18.22 -22.55
N GLU A 81 -29.64 17.41 -22.42
CA GLU A 81 -29.64 16.22 -21.55
C GLU A 81 -28.83 16.48 -20.27
N TYR A 82 -29.15 15.72 -19.22
CA TYR A 82 -28.40 15.69 -17.97
C TYR A 82 -27.74 14.33 -17.80
N TYR A 83 -26.58 14.32 -17.14
CA TYR A 83 -25.79 13.12 -16.92
C TYR A 83 -25.32 13.05 -15.47
N ALA A 84 -24.95 11.83 -15.05
CA ALA A 84 -24.35 11.57 -13.76
C ALA A 84 -23.08 10.73 -13.92
N LEU A 85 -22.10 10.97 -13.06
CA LEU A 85 -20.87 10.18 -12.95
C LEU A 85 -20.81 9.54 -11.57
N LEU A 86 -20.55 8.24 -11.51
CA LEU A 86 -20.21 7.52 -10.29
C LEU A 86 -18.79 6.96 -10.41
N MET A 87 -17.96 7.17 -9.40
CA MET A 87 -16.71 6.46 -9.18
C MET A 87 -16.90 5.50 -8.01
N THR A 88 -16.60 4.22 -8.21
CA THR A 88 -16.82 3.18 -7.21
C THR A 88 -15.69 2.14 -7.17
N ASP A 89 -15.48 1.55 -5.98
CA ASP A 89 -14.56 0.46 -5.69
C ASP A 89 -15.38 -0.78 -5.26
N PRO A 90 -15.48 -1.82 -6.12
CA PRO A 90 -16.15 -3.09 -5.78
C PRO A 90 -15.30 -4.00 -4.90
N ASP A 91 -14.04 -3.66 -4.66
CA ASP A 91 -13.05 -4.53 -4.04
C ASP A 91 -12.85 -4.24 -2.56
N VAL A 92 -13.75 -3.49 -1.91
CA VAL A 92 -13.64 -3.19 -0.46
C VAL A 92 -14.13 -4.37 0.39
N PRO A 93 -13.36 -4.83 1.40
CA PRO A 93 -12.05 -4.33 1.83
C PRO A 93 -10.88 -4.93 1.05
N SER A 94 -11.08 -6.04 0.32
CA SER A 94 -10.08 -6.65 -0.57
C SER A 94 -10.75 -7.32 -1.77
N PRO A 95 -10.13 -7.37 -2.96
CA PRO A 95 -10.64 -8.16 -4.10
C PRO A 95 -10.81 -9.65 -3.80
N THR A 96 -10.18 -10.14 -2.72
CA THR A 96 -10.27 -11.55 -2.28
C THR A 96 -11.35 -11.79 -1.22
N ILE A 97 -12.03 -10.74 -0.75
CA ILE A 97 -13.06 -10.80 0.29
C ILE A 97 -14.33 -10.15 -0.29
N SER A 98 -15.34 -10.96 -0.60
CA SER A 98 -16.60 -10.44 -1.13
C SER A 98 -17.48 -9.94 0.02
N LEU A 99 -17.67 -8.61 0.10
CA LEU A 99 -18.72 -8.00 0.90
C LEU A 99 -19.95 -7.66 0.05
N PRO A 100 -21.15 -7.57 0.64
CA PRO A 100 -22.36 -7.21 -0.09
C PRO A 100 -22.40 -5.70 -0.35
N GLY A 101 -21.56 -5.22 -1.27
CA GLY A 101 -21.58 -3.84 -1.73
C GLY A 101 -20.22 -3.32 -2.15
N GLU A 102 -20.21 -2.05 -2.49
CA GLU A 102 -19.13 -1.29 -3.08
C GLU A 102 -18.84 -0.08 -2.16
N PHE A 103 -17.71 0.58 -2.37
CA PHE A 103 -17.44 1.89 -1.79
C PHE A 103 -17.58 2.99 -2.85
N PHE A 104 -18.38 4.02 -2.58
CA PHE A 104 -18.55 5.14 -3.49
C PHE A 104 -17.52 6.24 -3.21
N HIS A 105 -16.64 6.46 -4.20
CA HIS A 105 -15.57 7.45 -4.12
C HIS A 105 -16.04 8.83 -4.55
N TRP A 106 -16.92 8.93 -5.54
CA TRP A 106 -17.35 10.22 -6.07
C TRP A 106 -18.68 10.06 -6.81
N PHE A 107 -19.62 10.98 -6.60
CA PHE A 107 -20.87 11.02 -7.36
C PHE A 107 -21.19 12.45 -7.77
N VAL A 108 -21.23 12.69 -9.08
CA VAL A 108 -21.58 13.97 -9.68
C VAL A 108 -22.91 13.81 -10.38
N GLY A 109 -23.89 14.63 -10.02
CA GLY A 109 -25.19 14.69 -10.66
C GLY A 109 -25.35 15.93 -11.52
N ASN A 110 -26.45 16.00 -12.26
CA ASN A 110 -26.89 17.19 -13.00
C ASN A 110 -25.83 17.76 -13.97
N ILE A 111 -24.94 16.94 -14.51
CA ILE A 111 -23.93 17.36 -15.50
C ILE A 111 -24.67 17.76 -16.79
N PRO A 112 -24.62 19.02 -17.22
CA PRO A 112 -25.39 19.46 -18.37
C PRO A 112 -24.67 19.13 -19.67
N GLY A 113 -25.39 18.58 -20.65
CA GLY A 113 -24.82 18.14 -21.91
C GLY A 113 -24.33 19.25 -22.85
N ASN A 114 -24.52 20.53 -22.48
CA ASN A 114 -23.97 21.70 -23.16
C ASN A 114 -22.65 22.22 -22.55
N ARG A 115 -22.16 21.58 -21.46
CA ARG A 115 -20.91 21.93 -20.75
C ARG A 115 -20.79 23.37 -20.23
N SER A 116 -21.90 24.10 -20.05
CA SER A 116 -21.85 25.46 -19.52
C SER A 116 -21.53 25.54 -18.03
N SER A 117 -21.57 24.41 -17.32
CA SER A 117 -21.15 24.27 -15.91
C SER A 117 -20.64 22.85 -15.65
N SER A 118 -19.79 22.69 -14.63
CA SER A 118 -19.60 21.38 -13.99
C SER A 118 -20.92 20.93 -13.37
N GLY A 119 -21.15 19.62 -13.28
CA GLY A 119 -22.30 19.10 -12.53
C GLY A 119 -22.23 19.46 -11.05
N GLU A 120 -23.19 18.93 -10.29
CA GLU A 120 -23.29 19.07 -8.84
C GLU A 120 -22.57 17.90 -8.16
N ASP A 121 -21.61 18.17 -7.27
CA ASP A 121 -20.98 17.15 -6.43
C ASP A 121 -21.97 16.69 -5.36
N VAL A 122 -22.73 15.63 -5.66
CA VAL A 122 -23.71 15.04 -4.74
C VAL A 122 -23.00 14.23 -3.65
N LEU A 123 -21.90 13.58 -3.99
CA LEU A 123 -20.97 12.93 -3.06
C LEU A 123 -19.55 13.34 -3.43
N SER A 124 -18.88 14.11 -2.57
CA SER A 124 -17.55 14.67 -2.85
C SER A 124 -16.51 13.57 -3.12
N TYR A 125 -15.48 13.91 -3.90
CA TYR A 125 -14.39 13.01 -4.21
C TYR A 125 -13.65 12.54 -2.95
N PHE A 126 -13.54 11.22 -2.78
CA PHE A 126 -12.72 10.57 -1.79
C PHE A 126 -11.59 9.84 -2.53
N PRO A 127 -10.31 10.17 -2.29
CA PRO A 127 -9.20 9.55 -3.01
C PRO A 127 -9.17 8.01 -2.85
N PRO A 128 -8.73 7.25 -3.86
CA PRO A 128 -8.43 5.83 -3.73
C PRO A 128 -7.50 5.55 -2.55
N THR A 129 -7.97 4.76 -1.58
CA THR A 129 -7.19 4.31 -0.41
C THR A 129 -7.45 2.83 -0.14
N PRO A 130 -7.17 1.92 -1.09
CA PRO A 130 -7.35 0.50 -0.87
C PRO A 130 -6.51 0.05 0.33
N PRO A 131 -7.04 -0.84 1.19
CA PRO A 131 -6.32 -1.32 2.34
C PRO A 131 -4.94 -1.89 1.98
N PRO A 132 -3.88 -1.52 2.72
CA PRO A 132 -2.54 -2.01 2.41
C PRO A 132 -2.45 -3.53 2.48
N GLY A 133 -1.75 -4.16 1.52
CA GLY A 133 -1.57 -5.61 1.46
C GLY A 133 -2.63 -6.37 0.66
N THR A 134 -3.69 -5.71 0.21
CA THR A 134 -4.67 -6.31 -0.71
C THR A 134 -4.15 -6.36 -2.14
N LYS A 135 -4.75 -7.22 -2.97
CA LYS A 135 -4.55 -7.16 -4.42
C LYS A 135 -5.01 -5.79 -4.94
N PRO A 136 -4.49 -5.29 -6.08
CA PRO A 136 -4.94 -4.02 -6.65
C PRO A 136 -6.46 -3.94 -6.78
N HIS A 137 -7.03 -2.85 -6.27
CA HIS A 137 -8.46 -2.57 -6.35
C HIS A 137 -8.80 -1.90 -7.69
N ARG A 138 -10.03 -2.13 -8.17
CA ARG A 138 -10.59 -1.60 -9.43
C ARG A 138 -11.40 -0.34 -9.15
N TYR A 139 -10.81 0.82 -9.44
CA TYR A 139 -11.54 2.08 -9.37
C TYR A 139 -12.29 2.31 -10.68
N THR A 140 -13.61 2.11 -10.63
CA THR A 140 -14.48 2.06 -11.81
C THR A 140 -15.31 3.33 -11.92
N PHE A 141 -15.25 3.97 -13.08
CA PHE A 141 -16.12 5.09 -13.45
C PHE A 141 -17.31 4.58 -14.27
N LEU A 142 -18.52 4.91 -13.83
CA LEU A 142 -19.78 4.61 -14.49
C LEU A 142 -20.49 5.91 -14.82
N PHE A 143 -20.80 6.12 -16.10
CA PHE A 143 -21.44 7.33 -16.59
C PHE A 143 -22.86 7.05 -17.06
N TYR A 144 -23.82 7.80 -16.56
CA TYR A 144 -25.25 7.59 -16.76
C TYR A 144 -25.90 8.78 -17.45
N ARG A 145 -26.96 8.50 -18.21
CA ARG A 145 -27.91 9.53 -18.65
C ARG A 145 -29.00 9.69 -17.60
N GLN A 146 -29.27 10.91 -17.18
CA GLN A 146 -30.41 11.20 -16.30
C GLN A 146 -31.69 11.36 -17.13
N PRO A 147 -32.85 10.97 -16.59
CA PRO A 147 -34.14 11.21 -17.24
C PRO A 147 -34.50 12.71 -17.30
N LYS A 148 -34.04 13.48 -16.30
CA LYS A 148 -34.24 14.94 -16.15
C LYS A 148 -33.19 15.52 -15.20
N LYS A 149 -33.17 16.84 -15.04
CA LYS A 149 -32.49 17.48 -13.91
C LYS A 149 -33.12 16.95 -12.61
N MET A 150 -32.30 16.46 -11.70
CA MET A 150 -32.75 15.88 -10.43
C MET A 150 -32.53 16.89 -9.31
N ASN A 151 -33.34 16.78 -8.26
CA ASN A 151 -33.08 17.47 -7.00
C ASN A 151 -32.40 16.46 -6.06
N PHE A 152 -31.15 16.71 -5.67
CA PHE A 152 -30.41 15.84 -4.78
C PHE A 152 -30.51 16.26 -3.31
N SER A 153 -31.21 17.35 -2.98
CA SER A 153 -31.33 17.91 -1.62
C SER A 153 -31.92 16.96 -0.56
N ASP A 154 -32.62 15.90 -0.97
CA ASP A 154 -33.19 14.89 -0.08
C ASP A 154 -32.58 13.49 -0.32
N SER A 155 -31.48 13.41 -1.06
CA SER A 155 -30.85 12.13 -1.40
C SER A 155 -30.23 11.49 -0.15
N SER A 156 -30.46 10.18 0.03
CA SER A 156 -29.77 9.39 1.06
C SER A 156 -28.24 9.31 0.86
N LEU A 157 -27.75 9.80 -0.28
CA LEU A 157 -26.33 10.00 -0.58
C LEU A 157 -25.75 11.31 -0.02
N LEU A 158 -26.59 12.23 0.46
CA LEU A 158 -26.12 13.50 1.02
C LEU A 158 -25.42 13.27 2.36
N GLY A 159 -24.16 13.64 2.41
CA GLY A 159 -23.36 13.64 3.62
C GLY A 159 -21.92 13.21 3.37
N ILE A 160 -21.01 13.73 4.18
CA ILE A 160 -19.56 13.48 4.13
C ILE A 160 -19.20 12.18 4.89
N ASP A 161 -20.19 11.51 5.50
CA ASP A 161 -20.00 10.37 6.39
C ASP A 161 -19.61 9.10 5.61
N LEU A 162 -18.63 8.37 6.15
CA LEU A 162 -18.13 7.10 5.63
C LEU A 162 -19.25 6.05 5.50
N THR A 163 -20.27 6.14 6.35
CA THR A 163 -21.47 5.28 6.34
C THR A 163 -22.28 5.41 5.04
N ASN A 164 -22.27 6.59 4.40
CA ASN A 164 -23.01 6.83 3.16
C ASN A 164 -22.31 6.27 1.92
N ARG A 165 -21.01 5.93 2.04
CA ARG A 165 -20.18 5.43 0.93
C ARG A 165 -20.09 3.91 0.88
N LEU A 166 -20.06 3.28 2.06
CA LEU A 166 -19.76 1.85 2.23
C LEU A 166 -21.01 0.97 2.05
N LEU A 167 -20.82 -0.25 1.54
CA LEU A 167 -21.86 -1.26 1.32
C LEU A 167 -23.00 -0.78 0.40
N LYS A 168 -22.74 0.20 -0.46
CA LYS A 168 -23.71 0.68 -1.46
C LYS A 168 -23.59 -0.16 -2.72
N ARG A 169 -24.61 -0.15 -3.58
CA ARG A 169 -24.54 -0.80 -4.90
C ARG A 169 -24.84 0.18 -5.99
N ALA A 170 -23.98 0.29 -7.00
CA ALA A 170 -24.21 1.17 -8.15
C ALA A 170 -25.54 0.84 -8.84
N SER A 171 -25.85 -0.46 -8.95
CA SER A 171 -27.13 -0.94 -9.50
C SER A 171 -28.35 -0.55 -8.67
N ALA A 172 -28.23 -0.52 -7.34
CA ALA A 172 -29.32 -0.07 -6.47
C ALA A 172 -29.53 1.45 -6.59
N LEU A 173 -28.45 2.22 -6.60
CA LEU A 173 -28.50 3.67 -6.80
C LEU A 173 -29.11 4.03 -8.16
N ALA A 174 -28.67 3.36 -9.24
CA ALA A 174 -29.21 3.60 -10.58
C ALA A 174 -30.71 3.29 -10.67
N LYS A 175 -31.19 2.30 -9.92
CA LYS A 175 -32.62 1.99 -9.82
C LYS A 175 -33.38 3.05 -9.04
N GLU A 176 -32.87 3.48 -7.88
CA GLU A 176 -33.47 4.53 -7.04
C GLU A 176 -33.65 5.84 -7.81
N LEU A 177 -32.61 6.24 -8.55
CA LEU A 177 -32.59 7.48 -9.33
C LEU A 177 -33.16 7.34 -10.75
N ASN A 178 -33.64 6.14 -11.13
CA ASN A 178 -34.13 5.83 -12.47
C ASN A 178 -33.16 6.22 -13.60
N LEU A 179 -31.86 5.93 -13.40
CA LEU A 179 -30.78 6.22 -14.35
C LEU A 179 -30.67 5.20 -15.49
N GLY A 180 -31.26 4.01 -15.31
CA GLY A 180 -31.06 2.88 -16.21
C GLY A 180 -29.63 2.32 -16.15
N ASP A 181 -29.19 1.68 -17.23
CA ASP A 181 -27.81 1.18 -17.32
C ASP A 181 -26.82 2.32 -17.66
N PRO A 182 -25.56 2.22 -17.23
CA PRO A 182 -24.56 3.19 -17.62
C PRO A 182 -24.33 3.15 -19.15
N ILE A 183 -23.94 4.29 -19.73
CA ILE A 183 -23.74 4.46 -21.19
C ILE A 183 -22.26 4.54 -21.56
N ALA A 184 -21.41 4.84 -20.59
CA ALA A 184 -19.97 4.88 -20.75
C ALA A 184 -19.26 4.52 -19.45
N GLY A 185 -18.00 4.10 -19.56
CA GLY A 185 -17.20 3.77 -18.40
C GLY A 185 -15.72 3.68 -18.72
N ASN A 186 -14.93 3.65 -17.65
CA ASN A 186 -13.50 3.44 -17.67
C ASN A 186 -13.07 2.95 -16.28
N PHE A 187 -11.86 2.44 -16.13
CA PHE A 187 -11.34 2.05 -14.82
C PHE A 187 -9.81 2.04 -14.82
N PHE A 188 -9.23 2.13 -13.62
CA PHE A 188 -7.82 1.88 -13.38
C PHE A 188 -7.67 0.95 -12.18
N TYR A 189 -6.49 0.37 -12.05
CA TYR A 189 -6.08 -0.31 -10.83
C TYR A 189 -5.27 0.62 -9.95
N LYS A 190 -5.45 0.50 -8.65
CA LYS A 190 -4.50 1.06 -7.68
C LYS A 190 -4.20 0.01 -6.61
N GLY A 191 -2.91 -0.20 -6.39
CA GLY A 191 -2.37 -1.21 -5.50
C GLY A 191 -1.10 -1.81 -6.12
N ILE A 192 -0.43 -2.69 -5.39
CA ILE A 192 0.83 -3.27 -5.83
C ILE A 192 0.53 -4.55 -6.61
N PHE A 193 0.87 -4.58 -7.90
CA PHE A 193 0.84 -5.82 -8.69
C PHE A 193 2.03 -6.71 -8.29
N LEU A 194 1.78 -7.98 -7.95
CA LEU A 194 2.83 -8.95 -7.60
C LEU A 194 3.90 -9.08 -8.70
N ALA A 195 3.53 -8.91 -9.98
CA ALA A 195 4.47 -8.90 -11.10
C ALA A 195 5.43 -7.69 -11.10
N LEU A 196 4.98 -6.52 -10.62
CA LEU A 196 5.82 -5.33 -10.49
C LEU A 196 6.80 -5.45 -9.30
N VAL A 197 6.38 -6.13 -8.23
CA VAL A 197 7.28 -6.53 -7.14
C VAL A 197 8.32 -7.50 -7.68
N ALA A 198 7.93 -8.50 -8.48
CA ALA A 198 8.87 -9.40 -9.12
C ALA A 198 9.85 -8.66 -10.04
N VAL A 199 9.43 -7.64 -10.80
CA VAL A 199 10.34 -6.88 -11.68
C VAL A 199 11.27 -5.96 -10.89
N ILE A 200 10.81 -5.27 -9.85
CA ILE A 200 11.70 -4.46 -8.98
C ILE A 200 12.69 -5.39 -8.26
N VAL A 201 12.20 -6.50 -7.71
CA VAL A 201 13.03 -7.52 -7.07
C VAL A 201 13.98 -8.18 -8.09
N LEU A 202 13.60 -8.40 -9.35
CA LEU A 202 14.45 -8.98 -10.39
C LEU A 202 15.46 -8.00 -10.99
N VAL A 203 15.13 -6.70 -11.08
CA VAL A 203 16.05 -5.64 -11.48
C VAL A 203 17.08 -5.39 -10.37
N ASP A 204 16.66 -5.44 -9.10
CA ASP A 204 17.58 -5.35 -7.96
C ASP A 204 18.35 -6.65 -7.71
N LEU A 205 17.78 -7.84 -7.99
CA LEU A 205 18.50 -9.12 -7.97
C LEU A 205 19.53 -9.24 -9.10
N ALA A 206 19.34 -8.51 -10.21
CA ALA A 206 20.33 -8.43 -11.27
C ALA A 206 21.53 -7.53 -10.89
N ASP A 207 21.37 -6.68 -9.86
CA ASP A 207 22.42 -5.80 -9.32
C ASP A 207 22.94 -6.26 -7.94
N SER A 208 22.30 -7.27 -7.32
CA SER A 208 22.74 -7.88 -6.06
C SER A 208 23.95 -8.78 -6.29
N THR A 209 25.14 -8.18 -6.27
CA THR A 209 26.33 -8.94 -5.89
C THR A 209 26.30 -9.16 -4.38
N GLU A 210 26.65 -10.36 -3.92
CA GLU A 210 26.70 -10.84 -2.52
C GLU A 210 27.57 -9.97 -1.58
N GLY A 211 28.24 -8.93 -2.10
CA GLY A 211 28.95 -7.90 -1.33
C GLY A 211 28.16 -6.60 -1.11
N SER A 212 27.01 -6.42 -1.76
CA SER A 212 26.24 -5.16 -1.72
C SER A 212 25.47 -4.99 -0.40
N GLU A 213 24.82 -6.03 0.14
CA GLU A 213 24.04 -5.92 1.37
C GLU A 213 24.92 -5.63 2.58
N ARG A 214 25.99 -6.41 2.75
CA ARG A 214 26.98 -6.20 3.80
C ARG A 214 27.66 -4.84 3.69
N SER A 215 27.95 -4.36 2.48
CA SER A 215 28.48 -3.00 2.28
C SER A 215 27.51 -1.94 2.75
N ARG A 216 26.21 -2.09 2.50
CA ARG A 216 25.17 -1.15 2.97
C ARG A 216 24.99 -1.22 4.49
N LEU A 217 25.02 -2.41 5.09
CA LEU A 217 25.00 -2.59 6.55
C LEU A 217 26.20 -1.95 7.23
N LYS A 218 27.39 -2.05 6.64
CA LYS A 218 28.61 -1.36 7.10
C LYS A 218 28.52 0.16 6.94
N ALA A 219 28.06 0.64 5.79
CA ALA A 219 27.92 2.07 5.52
C ALA A 219 26.96 2.75 6.53
N ALA A 220 25.89 2.06 6.91
CA ALA A 220 24.93 2.50 7.92
C ALA A 220 25.37 2.24 9.37
N LYS A 221 26.56 1.65 9.58
CA LYS A 221 27.10 1.22 10.88
C LYS A 221 26.23 0.21 11.64
N ILE A 222 25.26 -0.43 10.98
CA ILE A 222 24.52 -1.57 11.58
C ILE A 222 25.53 -2.66 11.95
N ILE A 223 26.49 -2.88 11.07
CA ILE A 223 27.78 -3.50 11.40
C ILE A 223 28.75 -2.35 11.74
N PRO A 224 29.31 -2.28 12.96
CA PRO A 224 29.28 -3.29 14.02
C PRO A 224 28.25 -3.04 15.13
N ASP A 225 27.54 -1.91 15.12
CA ASP A 225 26.77 -1.41 16.28
C ASP A 225 25.78 -2.44 16.83
N ILE A 226 25.08 -3.14 15.94
CA ILE A 226 24.01 -4.09 16.28
C ILE A 226 24.46 -5.54 16.08
N MET A 227 25.27 -5.82 15.05
CA MET A 227 25.61 -7.18 14.60
C MET A 227 27.05 -7.32 14.10
N ASP A 228 27.57 -8.55 14.13
CA ASP A 228 28.95 -8.84 13.76
C ASP A 228 29.16 -8.74 12.24
N ASP A 229 30.42 -8.50 11.84
CA ASP A 229 30.79 -8.39 10.44
C ASP A 229 30.80 -9.76 9.73
N LYS A 230 29.65 -10.17 9.20
CA LYS A 230 29.43 -11.39 8.42
C LYS A 230 28.53 -11.07 7.21
N GLU A 231 28.36 -12.05 6.33
CA GLU A 231 27.35 -11.98 5.27
C GLU A 231 25.98 -12.37 5.84
N TYR A 232 24.97 -11.54 5.54
CA TYR A 232 23.60 -11.77 5.96
C TYR A 232 22.69 -11.56 4.76
N PRO A 233 21.89 -12.59 4.38
CA PRO A 233 20.86 -12.43 3.39
C PRO A 233 19.90 -11.29 3.73
N LEU A 234 19.38 -10.63 2.71
CA LEU A 234 18.30 -9.67 2.86
C LEU A 234 17.08 -10.34 3.52
N LEU A 235 16.49 -9.67 4.50
CA LEU A 235 15.14 -9.97 4.98
C LEU A 235 14.14 -9.02 4.29
N PRO A 236 13.36 -9.46 3.29
CA PRO A 236 12.29 -8.65 2.73
C PRO A 236 11.31 -8.19 3.82
N VAL A 237 11.15 -6.88 3.99
CA VAL A 237 10.25 -6.27 4.97
C VAL A 237 9.41 -5.18 4.29
N LYS A 238 8.12 -5.14 4.62
CA LYS A 238 7.15 -4.20 4.05
C LYS A 238 6.29 -3.59 5.14
N PHE A 239 6.23 -2.26 5.19
CA PHE A 239 5.31 -1.48 6.02
C PHE A 239 4.16 -1.01 5.13
N GLY A 240 2.93 -1.49 5.33
CA GLY A 240 1.80 -1.05 4.49
C GLY A 240 2.10 -1.21 2.99
N SER A 241 2.27 -0.09 2.26
CA SER A 241 2.71 -0.06 0.85
C SER A 241 4.21 0.19 0.63
N SER A 242 4.93 0.64 1.65
CA SER A 242 6.36 0.97 1.64
C SER A 242 7.22 -0.27 1.87
N ILE A 243 8.33 -0.37 1.15
CA ILE A 243 9.31 -1.44 1.33
C ILE A 243 10.47 -0.90 2.18
N CYS A 244 10.93 -1.71 3.12
CA CYS A 244 12.21 -1.52 3.79
C CYS A 244 13.27 -2.26 2.97
N TYR A 245 14.30 -1.54 2.53
CA TYR A 245 15.34 -2.05 1.65
C TYR A 245 16.68 -1.34 1.91
N LEU A 246 17.44 -1.91 2.84
CA LEU A 246 18.86 -1.66 3.10
C LEU A 246 19.25 -0.16 3.21
N GLY A 247 18.39 0.65 3.81
CA GLY A 247 18.65 2.06 4.08
C GLY A 247 17.94 3.04 3.16
N ASN A 248 16.82 2.67 2.55
CA ASN A 248 15.90 3.67 2.02
C ASN A 248 15.11 4.35 3.15
N ASP A 249 14.55 5.53 2.87
CA ASP A 249 13.68 6.26 3.80
C ASP A 249 12.24 5.73 3.77
N LEU A 250 11.62 5.60 4.94
CA LEU A 250 10.21 5.22 5.11
C LEU A 250 9.27 6.45 5.04
N THR A 251 8.11 6.29 4.42
CA THR A 251 7.08 7.33 4.35
C THR A 251 6.12 7.29 5.54
N LYS A 252 5.57 8.46 5.94
CA LYS A 252 4.93 8.69 7.27
C LYS A 252 3.68 7.84 7.57
N ALA A 253 2.87 7.48 6.58
CA ALA A 253 1.56 6.85 6.82
C ALA A 253 1.66 5.33 7.01
N ASP A 254 2.61 4.69 6.34
CA ASP A 254 2.73 3.23 6.29
C ASP A 254 3.39 2.63 7.54
N THR A 255 4.21 3.41 8.24
CA THR A 255 4.92 2.97 9.45
C THR A 255 4.02 2.84 10.67
N PHE A 256 2.73 3.18 10.59
CA PHE A 256 1.77 2.90 11.67
C PHE A 256 1.19 1.48 11.57
N ILE A 257 1.45 0.78 10.47
CA ILE A 257 0.99 -0.59 10.25
C ILE A 257 2.14 -1.54 10.56
N THR A 258 1.87 -2.56 11.38
CA THR A 258 2.83 -3.61 11.68
C THR A 258 3.38 -4.22 10.38
N PRO A 259 4.70 -4.24 10.19
CA PRO A 259 5.29 -4.67 8.94
C PRO A 259 5.12 -6.17 8.73
N THR A 260 5.01 -6.58 7.47
CA THR A 260 5.11 -7.98 7.04
C THR A 260 6.52 -8.28 6.58
N TYR A 261 6.92 -9.54 6.70
CA TYR A 261 8.23 -10.03 6.27
C TYR A 261 8.06 -11.34 5.52
N ASP A 262 8.98 -11.62 4.60
CA ASP A 262 9.02 -12.87 3.86
C ASP A 262 10.40 -13.51 3.97
N PHE A 263 10.43 -14.82 4.21
CA PHE A 263 11.66 -15.58 4.33
C PHE A 263 11.37 -17.04 4.03
N ASN A 264 12.36 -17.74 3.44
CA ASN A 264 12.23 -19.16 3.15
C ASN A 264 12.43 -19.98 4.43
N PHE A 265 11.39 -20.05 5.24
CA PHE A 265 11.41 -20.73 6.52
C PHE A 265 11.51 -22.26 6.36
N ILE A 266 12.33 -22.88 7.20
CA ILE A 266 12.47 -24.33 7.24
C ILE A 266 11.36 -24.91 8.09
N HIS A 267 10.62 -25.88 7.54
CA HIS A 267 9.57 -26.59 8.24
C HIS A 267 10.10 -27.22 9.55
N HIS A 268 9.29 -27.20 10.61
CA HIS A 268 9.64 -27.65 11.98
C HIS A 268 10.73 -26.85 12.73
N LYS A 269 11.24 -25.75 12.18
CA LYS A 269 12.08 -24.79 12.92
C LYS A 269 11.23 -23.68 13.51
N PHE A 270 11.81 -23.00 14.50
CA PHE A 270 11.24 -21.81 15.13
C PHE A 270 12.16 -20.64 14.90
N TYR A 271 11.58 -19.44 14.78
CA TYR A 271 12.31 -18.23 14.48
C TYR A 271 11.93 -17.10 15.45
N THR A 272 12.83 -16.13 15.58
CA THR A 272 12.58 -14.89 16.31
C THR A 272 12.84 -13.72 15.39
N LEU A 273 11.86 -12.82 15.26
CA LEU A 273 12.00 -11.55 14.56
C LEU A 273 12.17 -10.43 15.58
N LEU A 274 13.17 -9.56 15.36
CA LEU A 274 13.40 -8.36 16.14
C LEU A 274 13.46 -7.14 15.21
N MET A 275 12.72 -6.09 15.55
CA MET A 275 12.87 -4.74 15.03
C MET A 275 13.45 -3.84 16.13
N THR A 276 14.57 -3.18 15.86
CA THR A 276 15.33 -2.42 16.86
C THR A 276 15.84 -1.07 16.32
N GLU A 277 15.98 -0.08 17.20
CA GLU A 277 16.46 1.27 16.90
C GLU A 277 17.64 1.65 17.82
N PRO A 278 18.85 1.88 17.30
CA PRO A 278 20.04 2.20 18.09
C PRO A 278 20.27 3.72 18.32
N ASP A 279 19.43 4.58 17.74
CA ASP A 279 19.74 6.01 17.55
C ASP A 279 19.06 6.95 18.55
N LEU A 280 18.47 6.41 19.62
CA LEU A 280 17.85 7.23 20.65
C LEU A 280 18.86 8.16 21.33
N THR A 281 18.50 9.42 21.50
CA THR A 281 19.31 10.42 22.19
C THR A 281 18.51 11.16 23.25
N THR A 282 19.17 11.62 24.30
CA THR A 282 18.71 12.74 25.14
C THR A 282 19.07 14.07 24.46
N GLN A 283 18.72 15.21 25.07
CA GLN A 283 19.14 16.52 24.55
C GLN A 283 20.66 16.70 24.48
N THR A 284 21.43 15.91 25.22
CA THR A 284 22.87 16.11 25.41
C THR A 284 23.74 14.91 25.09
N ALA A 285 23.18 13.70 24.95
CA ALA A 285 23.95 12.49 24.65
C ALA A 285 23.10 11.35 24.05
N PRO A 286 23.69 10.42 23.28
CA PRO A 286 23.04 9.14 22.93
C PRO A 286 22.63 8.35 24.18
N LEU A 287 21.47 7.70 24.14
CA LEU A 287 21.06 6.75 25.16
C LEU A 287 21.80 5.41 24.95
N PRO A 288 22.26 4.75 26.02
CA PRO A 288 22.90 3.44 25.88
C PRO A 288 21.90 2.37 25.45
N GLY A 289 22.34 1.47 24.57
CA GLY A 289 21.53 0.35 24.08
C GLY A 289 20.60 0.73 22.93
N GLU A 290 19.57 -0.06 22.75
CA GLU A 290 18.64 -0.03 21.64
C GLU A 290 17.19 -0.01 22.16
N LEU A 291 16.28 0.55 21.37
CA LEU A 291 14.85 0.47 21.59
C LEU A 291 14.25 -0.67 20.76
N PHE A 292 13.61 -1.63 21.42
CA PHE A 292 12.90 -2.70 20.73
C PHE A 292 11.51 -2.24 20.30
N HIS A 293 11.34 -2.06 18.98
CA HIS A 293 10.08 -1.67 18.36
C HIS A 293 9.12 -2.85 18.23
N TRP A 294 9.65 -4.05 17.93
CA TRP A 294 8.83 -5.24 17.74
C TRP A 294 9.65 -6.49 18.03
N LEU A 295 9.08 -7.44 18.77
CA LEU A 295 9.73 -8.71 19.05
C LEU A 295 8.70 -9.83 18.98
N VAL A 296 8.90 -10.75 18.05
CA VAL A 296 8.05 -11.91 17.84
C VAL A 296 8.89 -13.16 17.98
N GLY A 297 8.62 -13.97 19.00
CA GLY A 297 9.27 -15.25 19.24
C GLY A 297 8.46 -16.40 18.68
N ASN A 298 9.04 -17.61 18.70
CA ASN A 298 8.35 -18.86 18.39
C ASN A 298 7.61 -18.88 17.04
N ILE A 299 8.06 -18.11 16.05
CA ILE A 299 7.49 -18.10 14.70
C ILE A 299 7.70 -19.49 14.09
N PRO A 300 6.65 -20.28 13.82
CA PRO A 300 6.83 -21.61 13.28
C PRO A 300 7.11 -21.51 11.78
N GLY A 301 8.10 -22.26 11.29
CA GLY A 301 8.53 -22.16 9.89
C GLY A 301 7.48 -22.55 8.85
N ASN A 302 6.34 -23.12 9.25
CA ASN A 302 5.22 -23.44 8.36
C ASN A 302 4.08 -22.41 8.40
N ARG A 303 4.13 -21.42 9.31
CA ARG A 303 3.13 -20.35 9.47
C ARG A 303 3.79 -19.08 10.00
N SER A 304 4.34 -18.26 9.12
CA SER A 304 5.03 -17.02 9.46
C SER A 304 4.18 -16.00 10.24
N SER A 305 2.85 -16.07 10.14
CA SER A 305 1.92 -15.20 10.88
C SER A 305 1.50 -15.72 12.27
N SER A 306 2.05 -16.85 12.74
CA SER A 306 1.62 -17.52 13.99
C SER A 306 2.65 -17.46 15.13
N GLY A 307 3.57 -16.49 15.10
CA GLY A 307 4.53 -16.27 16.18
C GLY A 307 3.89 -15.71 17.45
N GLU A 308 4.60 -15.84 18.57
CA GLU A 308 4.26 -15.26 19.87
C GLU A 308 4.78 -13.83 19.93
N GLU A 309 3.88 -12.84 19.97
CA GLU A 309 4.27 -11.44 20.11
C GLU A 309 4.69 -11.15 21.55
N LEU A 310 5.99 -10.94 21.76
CA LEU A 310 6.59 -10.67 23.07
C LEU A 310 6.57 -9.18 23.38
N ILE A 311 6.96 -8.37 22.38
CA ILE A 311 6.88 -6.91 22.43
C ILE A 311 6.05 -6.48 21.22
N GLY A 312 4.88 -5.89 21.50
CA GLY A 312 3.97 -5.40 20.47
C GLY A 312 4.61 -4.36 19.56
N TYR A 313 4.16 -4.27 18.32
CA TYR A 313 4.69 -3.29 17.37
C TYR A 313 4.54 -1.85 17.85
N LEU A 314 5.67 -1.13 17.93
CA LEU A 314 5.74 0.32 18.12
C LEU A 314 6.18 0.95 16.79
N PRO A 315 5.34 1.79 16.16
CA PRO A 315 5.70 2.53 14.96
C PRO A 315 7.05 3.27 15.10
N PRO A 316 7.87 3.33 14.04
CA PRO A 316 8.93 4.32 13.92
C PRO A 316 8.43 5.72 14.30
N LEU A 317 8.99 6.29 15.37
CA LEU A 317 8.71 7.65 15.81
C LEU A 317 9.97 8.46 15.56
N SER A 318 9.86 9.54 14.78
CA SER A 318 10.96 10.48 14.58
C SER A 318 10.64 11.77 15.34
N PRO A 319 11.27 12.00 16.50
CA PRO A 319 11.07 13.25 17.24
C PRO A 319 11.52 14.46 16.40
N PRO A 320 10.85 15.62 16.51
CA PRO A 320 11.30 16.85 15.89
C PRO A 320 12.74 17.18 16.28
N GLY A 321 13.58 17.51 15.29
CA GLY A 321 14.96 17.95 15.52
C GLY A 321 16.01 16.84 15.66
N THR A 322 15.63 15.56 15.56
CA THR A 322 16.60 14.46 15.48
C THR A 322 16.98 14.15 14.02
N LYS A 323 18.14 13.50 13.84
CA LYS A 323 18.52 12.94 12.53
C LYS A 323 17.58 11.78 12.17
N ALA A 324 17.66 11.26 10.95
CA ALA A 324 16.95 10.03 10.62
C ALA A 324 17.48 8.87 11.47
N HIS A 325 16.57 8.09 12.08
CA HIS A 325 16.92 6.94 12.91
C HIS A 325 16.92 5.66 12.06
N ARG A 326 17.78 4.71 12.43
CA ARG A 326 17.98 3.40 11.80
C ARG A 326 17.03 2.38 12.41
N TYR A 327 16.07 1.91 11.62
CA TYR A 327 15.18 0.82 12.03
C TYR A 327 15.68 -0.48 11.42
N THR A 328 16.19 -1.36 12.27
CA THR A 328 16.89 -2.59 11.85
C THR A 328 16.04 -3.81 12.16
N PHE A 329 15.89 -4.69 11.17
CA PHE A 329 15.21 -5.97 11.28
C PHE A 329 16.23 -7.09 11.30
N LEU A 330 16.10 -7.98 12.28
CA LEU A 330 16.95 -9.15 12.46
C LEU A 330 16.07 -10.38 12.60
N LEU A 331 16.31 -11.39 11.75
CA LEU A 331 15.68 -12.70 11.87
C LEU A 331 16.68 -13.70 12.43
N TYR A 332 16.29 -14.43 13.47
CA TYR A 332 17.09 -15.48 14.08
C TYR A 332 16.42 -16.83 13.94
N GLN A 333 17.20 -17.89 13.74
CA GLN A 333 16.72 -19.25 13.91
C GLN A 333 16.88 -19.66 15.38
N GLN A 334 15.78 -20.07 16.02
CA GLN A 334 15.84 -20.57 17.38
C GLN A 334 16.42 -22.00 17.42
N PRO A 335 17.15 -22.37 18.48
CA PRO A 335 17.65 -23.75 18.65
C PRO A 335 16.50 -24.76 18.86
N LYS A 336 15.38 -24.31 19.42
CA LYS A 336 14.14 -25.04 19.66
C LYS A 336 13.00 -24.06 19.89
N LYS A 337 11.77 -24.55 20.11
CA LYS A 337 10.71 -23.70 20.67
C LYS A 337 11.18 -23.19 22.04
N LEU A 338 11.17 -21.87 22.22
CA LEU A 338 11.65 -21.21 23.42
C LEU A 338 10.47 -20.95 24.36
N ASN A 339 10.78 -20.79 25.64
CA ASN A 339 9.82 -20.36 26.64
C ASN A 339 10.17 -18.93 27.06
N PHE A 340 9.28 -17.98 26.80
CA PHE A 340 9.48 -16.56 27.08
C PHE A 340 8.74 -16.13 28.35
N THR A 341 8.91 -16.88 29.45
CA THR A 341 8.26 -16.59 30.75
C THR A 341 8.95 -15.51 31.57
N ASP A 342 9.73 -14.64 30.95
CA ASP A 342 10.42 -13.58 31.68
C ASP A 342 9.49 -12.36 31.76
N ASP A 343 8.96 -12.07 32.95
CA ASP A 343 8.03 -10.95 33.21
C ASP A 343 8.59 -9.61 32.71
N SER A 344 9.91 -9.48 32.57
CA SER A 344 10.56 -8.28 32.02
C SER A 344 10.36 -8.05 30.52
N LEU A 345 9.87 -9.03 29.76
CA LEU A 345 9.53 -8.90 28.33
C LEU A 345 8.03 -8.71 28.10
N LEU A 346 7.21 -9.01 29.11
CA LEU A 346 5.75 -8.99 29.02
C LEU A 346 5.22 -7.63 29.50
N GLY A 347 4.92 -6.74 28.57
CA GLY A 347 4.28 -5.46 28.89
C GLY A 347 4.39 -4.41 27.78
N VAL A 348 3.45 -3.46 27.75
CA VAL A 348 3.41 -2.34 26.80
C VAL A 348 4.24 -1.13 27.23
N ASP A 349 4.85 -1.17 28.41
CA ASP A 349 5.60 -0.04 28.97
C ASP A 349 6.88 0.25 28.19
N LEU A 350 7.09 1.53 27.88
CA LEU A 350 8.26 2.04 27.16
C LEU A 350 9.58 1.66 27.85
N ILE A 351 9.57 1.57 29.18
CA ILE A 351 10.72 1.17 30.01
C ILE A 351 11.20 -0.24 29.64
N ASN A 352 10.28 -1.16 29.35
CA ASN A 352 10.61 -2.54 29.00
C ASN A 352 11.23 -2.68 27.61
N ARG A 353 11.18 -1.64 26.77
CA ARG A 353 11.75 -1.65 25.41
C ARG A 353 13.16 -1.05 25.35
N LEU A 354 13.50 -0.19 26.31
CA LEU A 354 14.73 0.60 26.35
C LEU A 354 15.92 -0.17 26.94
N PHE A 355 17.13 0.31 26.65
CA PHE A 355 18.40 -0.17 27.22
C PHE A 355 18.70 -1.65 26.96
N ARG A 356 18.07 -2.24 25.92
CA ARG A 356 18.34 -3.61 25.49
C ARG A 356 19.33 -3.61 24.35
N THR A 357 19.92 -4.77 24.06
CA THR A 357 20.66 -4.94 22.80
C THR A 357 20.24 -6.24 22.14
N ALA A 358 20.19 -6.24 20.81
CA ALA A 358 19.95 -7.45 20.03
C ALA A 358 20.95 -8.55 20.42
N ARG A 359 22.22 -8.17 20.67
CA ARG A 359 23.29 -9.05 21.13
C ARG A 359 23.01 -9.68 22.49
N ALA A 360 22.58 -8.90 23.48
CA ALA A 360 22.27 -9.43 24.81
C ALA A 360 21.07 -10.39 24.75
N PHE A 361 20.05 -10.05 23.96
CA PHE A 361 18.89 -10.90 23.75
C PHE A 361 19.27 -12.23 23.06
N ALA A 362 20.01 -12.17 21.95
CA ALA A 362 20.47 -13.35 21.23
C ALA A 362 21.35 -14.25 22.10
N LYS A 363 22.23 -13.66 22.93
CA LYS A 363 23.06 -14.40 23.89
C LYS A 363 22.21 -15.09 24.96
N LYS A 364 21.24 -14.39 25.55
CA LYS A 364 20.34 -14.93 26.59
C LYS A 364 19.58 -16.17 26.12
N TYR A 365 19.04 -16.11 24.89
CA TYR A 365 18.23 -17.20 24.32
C TYR A 365 19.01 -18.16 23.42
N LYS A 366 20.34 -18.01 23.34
CA LYS A 366 21.23 -18.85 22.52
C LYS A 366 20.80 -18.91 21.05
N LEU A 367 20.45 -17.75 20.49
CA LEU A 367 19.98 -17.61 19.11
C LEU A 367 21.11 -17.67 18.08
N GLY A 368 22.35 -17.40 18.49
CA GLY A 368 23.48 -17.26 17.58
C GLY A 368 23.40 -15.96 16.78
N ASP A 369 23.96 -15.96 15.58
CA ASP A 369 23.87 -14.84 14.64
C ASP A 369 22.49 -14.75 13.99
N PRO A 370 22.06 -13.55 13.56
CA PRO A 370 20.89 -13.45 12.70
C PRO A 370 21.16 -14.19 11.38
N ILE A 371 20.11 -14.80 10.82
CA ILE A 371 20.14 -15.52 9.55
C ILE A 371 19.72 -14.66 8.36
N ALA A 372 19.16 -13.48 8.65
CA ALA A 372 18.83 -12.46 7.66
C ALA A 372 18.69 -11.10 8.35
N ALA A 373 18.96 -10.03 7.61
CA ALA A 373 18.86 -8.67 8.11
C ALA A 373 18.35 -7.70 7.05
N ASN A 374 17.77 -6.60 7.52
CA ASN A 374 17.39 -5.46 6.68
C ASN A 374 17.34 -4.21 7.54
N PHE A 375 17.38 -3.03 6.93
CA PHE A 375 17.22 -1.78 7.66
C PHE A 375 16.66 -0.68 6.76
N CYS A 376 16.12 0.36 7.38
CA CYS A 376 15.59 1.55 6.71
C CYS A 376 15.74 2.76 7.63
N TYR A 377 15.63 3.95 7.06
CA TYR A 377 15.69 5.20 7.79
C TYR A 377 14.29 5.80 7.97
N LYS A 378 14.06 6.49 9.09
CA LYS A 378 12.92 7.41 9.23
C LYS A 378 13.39 8.69 9.90
N GLY A 379 13.21 9.81 9.20
CA GLY A 379 13.43 11.16 9.72
C GLY A 379 12.12 11.89 10.06
N PHE A 380 12.27 13.05 10.71
CA PHE A 380 11.16 13.93 11.05
C PHE A 380 10.58 14.61 9.80
N ASP A 381 9.34 14.29 9.44
CA ASP A 381 8.59 15.00 8.41
C ASP A 381 7.86 16.19 9.01
N LEU A 382 8.20 17.42 8.63
CA LEU A 382 7.35 18.59 8.90
C LEU A 382 5.99 18.37 8.22
N PRO A 383 4.85 18.57 8.90
CA PRO A 383 3.58 18.69 8.18
C PRO A 383 3.68 19.90 7.25
N VAL A 384 3.52 19.68 5.95
CA VAL A 384 3.38 20.77 4.98
C VAL A 384 2.04 21.45 5.26
N VAL A 385 2.06 22.51 6.05
CA VAL A 385 0.93 23.42 6.18
C VAL A 385 0.84 24.20 4.87
N HIS A 386 -0.08 23.81 3.97
CA HIS A 386 -0.53 24.74 2.94
C HIS A 386 -1.25 25.88 3.66
N GLY A 387 -0.69 27.08 3.55
CA GLY A 387 -1.00 28.21 4.40
C GLY A 387 -2.47 28.65 4.36
N ALA A 388 -2.94 29.14 5.51
CA ALA A 388 -3.92 30.20 5.55
C ALA A 388 -3.17 31.50 5.83
N LEU A 389 -2.94 32.28 4.77
CA LEU A 389 -2.92 33.74 4.88
C LEU A 389 -4.33 34.17 5.30
N ASN A 390 -4.47 34.89 6.42
CA ASN A 390 -5.04 36.25 6.47
C ASN A 390 -5.52 36.67 7.88
N VAL A 391 -5.05 37.89 8.26
CA VAL A 391 -5.77 38.98 8.94
C VAL A 391 -6.15 38.69 10.41
N VAL A 392 -5.66 39.45 11.41
CA VAL A 392 -5.62 40.92 11.58
C VAL A 392 -4.25 41.42 12.01
#